data_AF-A0A8X7CII5-F1
#
_entry.id   AF-A0A8X7CII5-F1
#
_cell.length_a   1.000
_cell.length_b   1.000
_cell.length_c   1.000
_cell.angle_alpha   90.00
_cell.angle_beta   90.00
_cell.angle_gamma   90.00
#
_symmetry.space_group_name_H-M   'P 1'
#
loop_
_entity.id
_entity.type
_entity.pdbx_description
1 polymer ?
#
loop_
_entity_poly.entity_id
_entity_poly.type
_entity_poly.pdbx_seq_one_letter_code
_entity_poly.pdbx_strand_id
1 'polypeptide(L)'
;MISLKSKDVVRAYIQRSQLVHPYINAVTDARYVDALQDAIAVDRFLESGEKTEGQIAEDTPLLGVPFTCKEELGIKGLRQTIGLVKAKDHVAEQDSDAGALYRKAGAIPVTVTNVPEICMWWDSTNNIYGKTKNPYDNARTPGGSSGGEGSLITSAGAVIGIGTDFGGSIRMPSAFCGIYGHKPSRGILKSFSFIRTTHG
;
A
#
# COMPACT_ATOMS: atom_id res chain seq x y z
N MET A 1 0.06 -19.65 25.83
CA MET A 1 0.24 -19.24 24.43
C MET A 1 0.46 -17.73 24.41
N ILE A 2 1.55 -17.23 23.83
CA ILE A 2 1.72 -15.79 23.61
C ILE A 2 0.75 -15.42 22.49
N SER A 3 -0.33 -14.69 22.80
CA SER A 3 -1.24 -14.15 21.79
C SER A 3 -0.62 -12.88 21.22
N LEU A 4 -0.37 -12.86 19.91
CA LEU A 4 0.21 -11.72 19.19
C LEU A 4 -0.89 -10.65 18.99
N LYS A 5 -0.64 -9.41 19.43
CA LYS A 5 -1.59 -8.30 19.27
C LYS A 5 -1.45 -7.61 17.91
N SER A 6 -2.54 -7.08 17.36
CA SER A 6 -2.55 -6.32 16.11
C SER A 6 -1.58 -5.14 16.18
N LYS A 7 -1.54 -4.40 17.30
CA LYS A 7 -0.58 -3.30 17.48
C LYS A 7 0.88 -3.74 17.33
N ASP A 8 1.20 -4.97 17.73
CA ASP A 8 2.57 -5.49 17.68
C ASP A 8 2.95 -5.82 16.24
N VAL A 9 2.03 -6.41 15.48
CA VAL A 9 2.18 -6.67 14.04
C VAL A 9 2.33 -5.37 13.25
N VAL A 10 1.41 -4.43 13.43
CA VAL A 10 1.43 -3.15 12.70
C VAL A 10 2.70 -2.37 13.03
N ARG A 11 3.09 -2.32 14.32
CA ARG A 11 4.35 -1.69 14.74
C ARG A 11 5.58 -2.33 14.09
N ALA A 12 5.63 -3.66 13.99
CA ALA A 12 6.74 -4.35 13.36
C ALA A 12 6.88 -3.97 11.87
N TYR A 13 5.78 -3.92 11.12
CA TYR A 13 5.80 -3.50 9.72
C TYR A 13 6.13 -2.01 9.54
N ILE A 14 5.63 -1.13 10.41
CA ILE A 14 6.02 0.29 10.41
C ILE A 14 7.53 0.43 10.60
N GLN A 15 8.08 -0.21 11.64
CA GLN A 15 9.51 -0.15 11.94
C GLN A 15 10.34 -0.71 10.80
N ARG A 16 9.91 -1.84 10.21
CA ARG A 16 10.62 -2.44 9.07
C ARG A 16 10.56 -1.56 7.84
N SER A 17 9.40 -0.97 7.52
CA SER A 17 9.21 -0.01 6.43
C SER A 17 10.17 1.18 6.56
N GLN A 18 10.22 1.80 7.75
CA GLN A 18 11.13 2.90 8.05
C GLN A 18 12.61 2.50 7.93
N LEU A 19 12.97 1.31 8.40
CA LEU A 19 14.34 0.80 8.36
C LEU A 19 14.84 0.58 6.92
N VAL A 20 13.99 0.04 6.04
CA VAL A 20 14.40 -0.28 4.66
C VAL A 20 14.27 0.90 3.70
N HIS A 21 13.37 1.86 4.00
CA HIS A 21 13.06 2.97 3.12
C HIS A 21 14.29 3.78 2.63
N PRO A 22 15.29 4.14 3.46
CA PRO A 22 16.48 4.85 3.00
C PRO A 22 17.28 4.11 1.91
N TYR A 23 17.16 2.77 1.84
CA TYR A 23 17.88 1.95 0.87
C TYR A 23 17.10 1.78 -0.43
N ILE A 24 15.76 1.66 -0.35
CA ILE A 24 14.92 1.29 -1.49
C ILE A 24 14.05 2.42 -2.04
N ASN A 25 13.82 3.49 -1.26
CA ASN A 25 13.01 4.65 -1.62
C ASN A 25 11.59 4.30 -2.13
N ALA A 26 10.89 3.42 -1.41
CA ALA A 26 9.60 2.87 -1.85
C ALA A 26 8.35 3.57 -1.28
N VAL A 27 8.49 4.33 -0.17
CA VAL A 27 7.38 4.99 0.54
C VAL A 27 7.32 6.45 0.12
N THR A 28 6.13 6.98 -0.17
CA THR A 28 5.94 8.39 -0.54
C THR A 28 5.26 9.21 0.56
N ASP A 29 4.33 8.59 1.28
CA ASP A 29 3.63 9.18 2.42
C ASP A 29 3.08 8.08 3.35
N ALA A 30 2.83 8.39 4.62
CA ALA A 30 2.46 7.39 5.62
C ALA A 30 1.57 7.92 6.75
N ARG A 31 0.72 7.04 7.28
CA ARG A 31 -0.18 7.32 8.42
C ARG A 31 0.18 6.50 9.66
N TYR A 32 1.47 6.41 9.99
CA TYR A 32 1.98 5.50 11.02
C TYR A 32 1.32 5.68 12.41
N VAL A 33 1.06 6.92 12.82
CA VAL A 33 0.40 7.20 14.10
C VAL A 33 -1.03 6.68 14.08
N ASP A 34 -1.81 7.03 13.06
CA ASP A 34 -3.20 6.59 12.93
C ASP A 34 -3.30 5.07 12.77
N ALA A 35 -2.39 4.46 11.99
CA ALA A 35 -2.36 3.01 11.81
C ALA A 35 -2.12 2.27 13.15
N LEU A 36 -1.29 2.82 14.03
CA LEU A 36 -1.11 2.27 15.39
C LEU A 36 -2.36 2.45 16.24
N GLN A 37 -3.06 3.59 16.13
CA GLN A 37 -4.33 3.79 16.86
C GLN A 37 -5.42 2.84 16.37
N ASP A 38 -5.53 2.65 15.05
CA ASP A 38 -6.43 1.67 14.43
C ASP A 38 -6.13 0.26 14.97
N ALA A 39 -4.86 -0.13 15.06
CA ALA A 39 -4.44 -1.44 15.57
C ALA A 39 -4.75 -1.64 17.06
N ILE A 40 -4.56 -0.60 17.87
CA ILE A 40 -4.93 -0.62 19.29
C ILE A 40 -6.46 -0.73 19.45
N ALA A 41 -7.23 -0.09 18.58
CA ALA A 41 -8.69 -0.24 18.58
C ALA A 41 -9.12 -1.67 18.22
N VAL A 42 -8.45 -2.31 17.26
CA VAL A 42 -8.65 -3.73 16.95
C VAL A 42 -8.36 -4.61 18.15
N ASP A 43 -7.24 -4.39 18.84
CA ASP A 43 -6.91 -5.16 20.05
C ASP A 43 -7.98 -5.05 21.13
N ARG A 44 -8.50 -3.83 21.37
CA ARG A 44 -9.61 -3.62 22.34
C ARG A 44 -10.89 -4.31 21.91
N PHE A 45 -11.21 -4.30 20.62
CA PHE A 45 -12.38 -5.00 20.08
C PHE A 45 -12.27 -6.52 20.24
N LEU A 46 -11.08 -7.08 19.99
CA LEU A 46 -10.84 -8.51 20.23
C LEU A 46 -10.93 -8.87 21.71
N GLU A 47 -10.44 -8.00 22.60
CA GLU A 47 -10.52 -8.18 24.05
C GLU A 47 -11.96 -8.05 24.60
N SER A 48 -12.85 -7.29 23.95
CA SER A 48 -14.24 -7.15 24.40
C SER A 48 -15.07 -8.41 24.20
N GLY A 49 -14.67 -9.29 23.28
CA GLY A 49 -15.37 -10.54 23.00
C GLY A 49 -16.75 -10.34 22.37
N GLU A 50 -17.03 -9.16 21.80
CA GLU A 50 -18.31 -8.82 21.18
C GLU A 50 -18.68 -9.71 19.98
N LYS A 51 -17.67 -10.24 19.27
CA LYS A 51 -17.84 -11.18 18.16
C LYS A 51 -17.01 -12.43 18.38
N THR A 52 -17.58 -13.56 17.96
CA THR A 52 -16.85 -14.83 17.87
C THR A 52 -15.82 -14.79 16.74
N GLU A 53 -14.81 -15.66 16.81
CA GLU A 53 -13.79 -15.79 15.75
C GLU A 53 -14.40 -16.07 14.37
N GLY A 54 -15.46 -16.89 14.30
CA GLY A 54 -16.16 -17.19 13.05
C GLY A 54 -16.83 -15.96 12.44
N GLN A 55 -17.50 -15.14 13.25
CA GLN A 55 -18.10 -13.88 12.78
C GLN A 55 -17.04 -12.87 12.34
N ILE A 56 -15.90 -12.80 13.04
CA ILE A 56 -14.79 -11.95 12.65
C ILE A 56 -14.23 -12.38 11.29
N ALA A 57 -14.04 -13.69 11.08
CA ALA A 57 -13.52 -14.24 9.84
C ALA A 57 -14.46 -13.99 8.64
N GLU A 58 -15.78 -13.98 8.87
CA GLU A 58 -16.78 -13.70 7.84
C GLU A 58 -16.90 -12.20 7.53
N ASP A 59 -17.04 -11.36 8.56
CA ASP A 59 -17.31 -9.93 8.39
C ASP A 59 -16.06 -9.12 8.05
N THR A 60 -14.93 -9.48 8.66
CA THR A 60 -13.66 -8.75 8.63
C THR A 60 -12.47 -9.72 8.48
N PRO A 61 -12.36 -10.42 7.34
CA PRO A 61 -11.36 -11.47 7.14
C PRO A 61 -9.89 -11.00 7.24
N LEU A 62 -9.65 -9.69 7.22
CA LEU A 62 -8.33 -9.06 7.33
C LEU A 62 -8.22 -8.17 8.58
N LEU A 63 -9.04 -8.40 9.61
CA LEU A 63 -9.06 -7.58 10.82
C LEU A 63 -7.66 -7.41 11.43
N GLY A 64 -7.20 -6.17 11.50
CA GLY A 64 -5.91 -5.82 12.10
C GLY A 64 -4.68 -6.08 11.22
N VAL A 65 -4.85 -6.54 9.98
CA VAL A 65 -3.74 -6.79 9.04
C VAL A 65 -3.28 -5.47 8.40
N PRO A 66 -2.01 -5.06 8.52
CA PRO A 66 -1.50 -3.87 7.84
C PRO A 66 -1.45 -4.06 6.33
N PHE A 67 -1.74 -3.02 5.55
CA PHE A 67 -1.53 -3.05 4.10
C PHE A 67 -0.95 -1.74 3.55
N THR A 68 -0.36 -1.84 2.37
CA THR A 68 0.17 -0.71 1.59
C THR A 68 -0.60 -0.53 0.30
N CYS A 69 -0.54 0.67 -0.26
CA CYS A 69 -1.31 1.01 -1.45
C CYS A 69 -0.44 1.82 -2.42
N LYS A 70 -0.45 1.45 -3.69
CA LYS A 70 0.13 2.25 -4.76
C LYS A 70 -0.46 3.66 -4.69
N GLU A 71 0.39 4.69 -4.65
CA GLU A 71 -0.01 6.09 -4.44
C GLU A 71 -1.16 6.52 -5.39
N GLU A 72 -1.12 6.08 -6.65
CA GLU A 72 -2.16 6.34 -7.66
C GLU A 72 -3.59 6.08 -7.19
N LEU A 73 -3.81 5.02 -6.41
CA LEU A 73 -5.15 4.63 -5.97
C LEU A 73 -5.72 5.64 -4.97
N GLY A 74 -4.88 6.23 -4.13
CA GLY A 74 -5.32 7.15 -3.09
C GLY A 74 -5.85 6.42 -1.85
N ILE A 75 -5.38 6.91 -0.71
CA ILE A 75 -5.86 6.59 0.63
C ILE A 75 -6.12 7.93 1.30
N LYS A 76 -7.31 8.11 1.88
CA LYS A 76 -7.76 9.37 2.46
C LYS A 76 -6.71 9.97 3.39
N GLY A 77 -6.36 11.23 3.14
CA GLY A 77 -5.41 12.00 3.95
C GLY A 77 -3.94 11.75 3.63
N LEU A 78 -3.62 10.84 2.70
CA LEU A 78 -2.26 10.63 2.18
C LEU A 78 -2.10 11.29 0.80
N ARG A 79 -0.86 11.64 0.46
CA ARG A 79 -0.50 12.17 -0.86
C ARG A 79 -0.94 11.22 -1.98
N GLN A 80 -1.39 11.83 -3.09
CA GLN A 80 -1.77 11.13 -4.32
C GLN A 80 -1.25 11.92 -5.52
N THR A 81 0.06 12.04 -5.65
CA THR A 81 0.69 12.93 -6.63
C THR A 81 0.85 12.32 -8.01
N ILE A 82 0.68 10.99 -8.13
CA ILE A 82 1.01 10.18 -9.32
C ILE A 82 2.42 10.44 -9.88
N GLY A 83 3.37 10.89 -9.04
CA GLY A 83 4.71 11.29 -9.47
C GLY A 83 4.75 12.54 -10.36
N LEU A 84 3.64 13.27 -10.52
CA LEU A 84 3.52 14.44 -11.40
C LEU A 84 3.75 15.72 -10.61
N VAL A 85 4.79 16.49 -10.96
CA VAL A 85 5.22 17.70 -10.22
C VAL A 85 4.08 18.72 -10.00
N LYS A 86 3.17 18.86 -10.99
CA LYS A 86 2.00 19.75 -10.89
C LYS A 86 1.03 19.34 -9.77
N ALA A 87 1.03 18.07 -9.38
CA ALA A 87 0.17 17.49 -8.34
C ALA A 87 0.93 17.18 -7.03
N LYS A 88 2.14 17.72 -6.82
CA LYS A 88 3.00 17.39 -5.67
C LYS A 88 2.37 17.63 -4.28
N ASP A 89 1.41 18.55 -4.21
CA ASP A 89 0.71 18.93 -2.99
C ASP A 89 -0.71 18.32 -2.90
N HIS A 90 -1.08 17.48 -3.88
CA HIS A 90 -2.39 16.81 -3.91
C HIS A 90 -2.47 15.69 -2.87
N VAL A 91 -3.55 15.72 -2.10
CA VAL A 91 -3.88 14.74 -1.05
C VAL A 91 -5.20 14.09 -1.40
N ALA A 92 -5.30 12.77 -1.25
CA ALA A 92 -6.54 12.06 -1.54
C ALA A 92 -7.64 12.42 -0.51
N GLU A 93 -8.79 12.84 -1.01
CA GLU A 93 -9.96 13.21 -0.18
C GLU A 93 -10.71 11.98 0.36
N GLN A 94 -10.56 10.85 -0.31
CA GLN A 94 -11.21 9.58 -0.01
C GLN A 94 -10.30 8.40 -0.34
N ASP A 95 -10.61 7.22 0.22
CA ASP A 95 -9.99 5.98 -0.21
C ASP A 95 -10.47 5.61 -1.62
N SER A 96 -9.60 4.95 -2.40
CA SER A 96 -10.05 4.19 -3.59
C SER A 96 -11.10 3.14 -3.24
N ASP A 97 -11.86 2.69 -4.25
CA ASP A 97 -12.75 1.54 -4.12
C ASP A 97 -12.02 0.31 -3.53
N ALA A 98 -10.80 0.02 -3.99
CA ALA A 98 -10.01 -1.09 -3.47
C ALA A 98 -9.55 -0.87 -2.02
N GLY A 99 -9.04 0.33 -1.70
CA GLY A 99 -8.66 0.68 -0.32
C GLY A 99 -9.83 0.62 0.65
N ALA A 100 -11.01 1.08 0.22
CA ALA A 100 -12.25 1.02 1.00
C ALA A 100 -12.70 -0.43 1.24
N LEU A 101 -12.57 -1.32 0.25
CA LEU A 101 -12.84 -2.75 0.42
C LEU A 101 -11.89 -3.41 1.42
N TYR A 102 -10.59 -3.09 1.38
CA TYR A 102 -9.62 -3.59 2.35
C TYR A 102 -9.94 -3.11 3.77
N ARG A 103 -10.25 -1.82 3.94
CA ARG A 103 -10.69 -1.29 5.24
C ARG A 103 -11.98 -1.95 5.73
N LYS A 104 -12.96 -2.16 4.83
CA LYS A 104 -14.19 -2.87 5.17
C LYS A 104 -13.93 -4.30 5.63
N ALA A 105 -12.94 -4.97 5.04
CA ALA A 105 -12.47 -6.27 5.48
C ALA A 105 -11.67 -6.24 6.80
N GLY A 106 -11.50 -5.06 7.42
CA GLY A 106 -10.79 -4.88 8.70
C GLY A 106 -9.30 -4.59 8.58
N ALA A 107 -8.75 -4.45 7.36
CA ALA A 107 -7.34 -4.17 7.15
C ALA A 107 -6.99 -2.70 7.46
N ILE A 108 -5.74 -2.46 7.85
CA ILE A 108 -5.24 -1.16 8.31
C ILE A 108 -4.26 -0.58 7.27
N PRO A 109 -4.57 0.53 6.58
CA PRO A 109 -3.60 1.14 5.67
C PRO A 109 -2.50 1.83 6.45
N VAL A 110 -1.25 1.59 6.05
CA VAL A 110 -0.06 2.08 6.74
C VAL A 110 0.64 3.18 5.95
N THR A 111 0.84 2.97 4.65
CA THR A 111 1.60 3.87 3.78
C THR A 111 1.18 3.72 2.32
N VAL A 112 1.44 4.78 1.54
CA VAL A 112 1.39 4.74 0.08
C VAL A 112 2.78 4.62 -0.54
N THR A 113 2.86 3.94 -1.69
CA THR A 113 4.14 3.60 -2.33
C THR A 113 4.37 4.28 -3.66
N ASN A 114 5.66 4.45 -3.96
CA ASN A 114 6.16 5.24 -5.08
C ASN A 114 5.85 4.62 -6.45
N VAL A 115 5.63 5.49 -7.43
CA VAL A 115 5.18 5.19 -8.80
C VAL A 115 6.03 5.95 -9.82
N PRO A 116 6.09 5.53 -11.10
CA PRO A 116 6.60 6.41 -12.15
C PRO A 116 5.62 7.56 -12.40
N GLU A 117 6.11 8.64 -13.01
CA GLU A 117 5.27 9.78 -13.40
C GLU A 117 4.05 9.31 -14.20
N ILE A 118 2.86 9.78 -13.80
CA ILE A 118 1.53 9.42 -14.32
C ILE A 118 1.24 7.92 -14.40
N CYS A 119 2.01 7.08 -13.68
CA CYS A 119 1.91 5.62 -13.69
C CYS A 119 2.18 4.93 -15.04
N MET A 120 2.74 5.65 -16.02
CA MET A 120 2.89 5.20 -17.41
C MET A 120 4.34 4.84 -17.76
N TRP A 121 4.99 4.04 -16.92
CA TRP A 121 6.30 3.46 -17.25
C TRP A 121 6.53 2.12 -16.55
N TRP A 122 7.56 1.41 -17.01
CA TRP A 122 7.93 0.07 -16.53
C TRP A 122 8.96 0.09 -15.38
N ASP A 123 9.31 1.27 -14.88
CA ASP A 123 10.08 1.47 -13.65
C ASP A 123 9.24 2.20 -12.58
N SER A 124 9.88 2.68 -11.51
CA SER A 124 9.23 3.56 -10.53
C SER A 124 10.14 4.73 -10.19
N THR A 125 10.31 5.62 -11.16
CA THR A 125 11.09 6.85 -11.04
C THR A 125 10.22 8.07 -11.36
N ASN A 126 10.29 9.11 -10.53
CA ASN A 126 9.65 10.41 -10.80
C ASN A 126 10.44 11.57 -10.18
N ASN A 127 10.07 12.80 -10.54
CA ASN A 127 10.77 14.01 -10.11
C ASN A 127 10.39 14.53 -8.71
N ILE A 128 9.41 13.90 -8.03
CA ILE A 128 8.99 14.30 -6.67
C ILE A 128 9.76 13.50 -5.63
N TYR A 129 9.72 12.17 -5.76
CA TYR A 129 10.27 11.23 -4.77
C TYR A 129 11.57 10.58 -5.25
N GLY A 130 11.91 10.70 -6.53
CA GLY A 130 13.06 10.01 -7.12
C GLY A 130 12.76 8.56 -7.48
N LYS A 131 13.83 7.76 -7.56
CA LYS A 131 13.81 6.38 -8.03
C LYS A 131 13.65 5.38 -6.88
N THR A 132 12.68 4.47 -7.00
CA THR A 132 12.63 3.24 -6.20
C THR A 132 13.67 2.24 -6.70
N LYS A 133 14.35 1.54 -5.79
CA LYS A 133 15.38 0.55 -6.10
C LYS A 133 14.90 -0.88 -5.85
N ASN A 134 15.50 -1.84 -6.55
CA ASN A 134 15.22 -3.26 -6.34
C ASN A 134 15.94 -3.76 -5.06
N PRO A 135 15.25 -4.44 -4.13
CA PRO A 135 15.87 -4.91 -2.88
C PRO A 135 16.97 -5.96 -3.05
N TYR A 136 16.97 -6.72 -4.15
CA TYR A 136 18.02 -7.70 -4.43
C TYR A 136 19.30 -7.06 -4.96
N ASP A 137 19.17 -5.93 -5.67
CA ASP A 137 20.29 -5.19 -6.26
C ASP A 137 19.87 -3.73 -6.50
N ASN A 138 20.40 -2.82 -5.68
CA ASN A 138 20.05 -1.40 -5.72
C ASN A 138 20.43 -0.68 -7.03
N ALA A 139 21.23 -1.29 -7.91
CA ALA A 139 21.50 -0.78 -9.25
C ALA A 139 20.38 -1.10 -10.25
N ARG A 140 19.47 -2.04 -9.92
CA ARG A 140 18.41 -2.52 -10.81
C ARG A 140 17.07 -1.86 -10.52
N THR A 141 16.19 -1.90 -11.53
CA THR A 141 14.80 -1.47 -11.38
C THR A 141 13.98 -2.50 -10.59
N PRO A 142 13.07 -2.07 -9.70
CA PRO A 142 12.09 -2.96 -9.10
C PRO A 142 10.93 -3.27 -10.07
N GLY A 143 10.96 -2.75 -11.30
CA GLY A 143 9.84 -2.80 -12.23
C GLY A 143 8.85 -1.67 -11.99
N GLY A 144 7.74 -1.71 -12.72
CA GLY A 144 6.75 -0.65 -12.70
C GLY A 144 5.44 -1.03 -13.39
N SER A 145 4.37 -0.27 -13.20
CA SER A 145 4.35 0.99 -12.43
C SER A 145 4.12 0.84 -10.91
N SER A 146 3.95 -0.38 -10.37
CA SER A 146 3.82 -0.63 -8.92
C SER A 146 5.14 -1.09 -8.28
N GLY A 147 6.27 -0.50 -8.69
CA GLY A 147 7.61 -0.89 -8.19
C GLY A 147 7.84 -0.54 -6.72
N GLY A 148 7.18 0.51 -6.20
CA GLY A 148 7.14 0.81 -4.77
C GLY A 148 6.59 -0.35 -3.95
N GLU A 149 5.40 -0.86 -4.30
CA GLU A 149 4.80 -2.06 -3.66
C GLU A 149 5.74 -3.26 -3.75
N GLY A 150 6.24 -3.57 -4.95
CA GLY A 150 7.14 -4.71 -5.16
C GLY A 150 8.38 -4.63 -4.28
N SER A 151 9.04 -3.48 -4.25
CA SER A 151 10.26 -3.28 -3.46
C SER A 151 10.01 -3.34 -1.95
N LEU A 152 8.91 -2.74 -1.48
CA LEU A 152 8.59 -2.68 -0.05
C LEU A 152 8.19 -4.05 0.51
N ILE A 153 7.38 -4.82 -0.23
CA ILE A 153 6.96 -6.18 0.16
C ILE A 153 8.16 -7.12 0.21
N THR A 154 9.00 -7.13 -0.83
CA THR A 154 10.22 -7.97 -0.86
C THR A 154 11.17 -7.65 0.29
N SER A 155 11.19 -6.38 0.74
CA SER A 155 12.01 -5.95 1.88
C SER A 155 11.38 -6.28 3.25
N ALA A 156 10.25 -6.98 3.28
CA ALA A 156 9.40 -7.22 4.45
C ALA A 156 8.88 -5.94 5.13
N GLY A 157 8.87 -4.80 4.42
CA GLY A 157 8.32 -3.54 4.90
C GLY A 157 6.79 -3.46 4.76
N ALA A 158 6.19 -4.41 4.05
CA ALA A 158 4.74 -4.59 3.91
C ALA A 158 4.43 -6.09 3.80
N VAL A 159 3.28 -6.51 4.33
CA VAL A 159 2.81 -7.91 4.22
C VAL A 159 2.00 -8.12 2.95
N ILE A 160 1.12 -7.17 2.63
CA ILE A 160 0.25 -7.17 1.46
C ILE A 160 0.13 -5.75 0.92
N GLY A 161 -0.08 -5.65 -0.39
CA GLY A 161 -0.08 -4.39 -1.11
C GLY A 161 -1.12 -4.35 -2.23
N ILE A 162 -1.66 -3.17 -2.52
CA ILE A 162 -2.61 -2.97 -3.62
C ILE A 162 -1.91 -2.19 -4.74
N GLY A 163 -1.91 -2.73 -5.95
CA GLY A 163 -1.40 -2.08 -7.16
C GLY A 163 -2.44 -1.97 -8.26
N THR A 164 -2.02 -1.44 -9.41
CA THR A 164 -2.82 -1.42 -10.64
C THR A 164 -2.04 -2.10 -11.76
N ASP A 165 -2.73 -2.76 -12.70
CA ASP A 165 -2.10 -3.48 -13.81
C ASP A 165 -2.93 -3.35 -15.08
N PHE A 166 -2.47 -2.43 -15.94
CA PHE A 166 -2.98 -2.27 -17.30
C PHE A 166 -2.11 -3.03 -18.31
N GLY A 167 -0.79 -2.80 -18.27
CA GLY A 167 0.19 -3.38 -19.20
C GLY A 167 1.17 -4.37 -18.55
N GLY A 168 0.94 -4.78 -17.29
CA GLY A 168 1.90 -5.55 -16.50
C GLY A 168 2.27 -4.92 -15.17
N SER A 169 1.66 -3.79 -14.79
CA SER A 169 2.12 -2.97 -13.67
C SER A 169 2.03 -3.60 -12.26
N ILE A 170 1.43 -4.79 -12.10
CA ILE A 170 1.58 -5.64 -10.90
C ILE A 170 2.54 -6.79 -11.22
N ARG A 171 2.32 -7.48 -12.35
CA ARG A 171 3.08 -8.69 -12.72
C ARG A 171 4.57 -8.43 -12.92
N MET A 172 4.94 -7.30 -13.52
CA MET A 172 6.34 -6.91 -13.77
C MET A 172 7.10 -6.62 -12.47
N PRO A 173 6.63 -5.74 -11.57
CA PRO A 173 7.25 -5.60 -10.25
C PRO A 173 7.32 -6.90 -9.47
N SER A 174 6.27 -7.72 -9.54
CA SER A 174 6.23 -9.00 -8.82
C SER A 174 7.31 -9.96 -9.32
N ALA A 175 7.50 -10.05 -10.63
CA ALA A 175 8.56 -10.84 -11.24
C ALA A 175 9.96 -10.31 -10.89
N PHE A 176 10.16 -8.99 -10.93
CA PHE A 176 11.47 -8.38 -10.71
C PHE A 176 11.89 -8.36 -9.24
N CYS A 177 10.91 -8.27 -8.33
CA CYS A 177 11.12 -8.27 -6.89
C CYS A 177 10.86 -9.65 -6.26
N GLY A 178 10.54 -10.68 -7.05
CA GLY A 178 10.46 -12.07 -6.59
C GLY A 178 9.33 -12.32 -5.58
N ILE A 179 8.16 -11.73 -5.80
CA ILE A 179 6.96 -11.89 -4.95
C ILE A 179 5.77 -12.34 -5.78
N TYR A 180 4.72 -12.78 -5.09
CA TYR A 180 3.45 -13.09 -5.73
C TYR A 180 2.71 -11.81 -6.13
N GLY A 181 2.20 -11.79 -7.35
CA GLY A 181 1.36 -10.71 -7.88
C GLY A 181 0.17 -11.29 -8.61
N HIS A 182 -1.03 -10.80 -8.29
CA HIS A 182 -2.25 -11.22 -8.94
C HIS A 182 -2.94 -10.06 -9.64
N LYS A 183 -3.22 -10.22 -10.94
CA LYS A 183 -4.11 -9.34 -11.70
C LYS A 183 -5.42 -10.09 -11.97
N PRO A 184 -6.51 -9.78 -11.27
CA PRO A 184 -7.81 -10.40 -11.50
C PRO A 184 -8.30 -10.26 -12.94
N SER A 185 -9.35 -11.02 -13.28
CA SER A 185 -10.08 -10.84 -14.53
C SER A 185 -10.64 -9.41 -14.62
N ARG A 186 -10.68 -8.87 -15.84
CA ARG A 186 -11.17 -7.51 -16.08
C ARG A 186 -12.62 -7.37 -15.61
N GLY A 187 -12.93 -6.26 -14.93
CA GLY A 187 -14.28 -5.94 -14.47
C GLY A 187 -14.63 -6.45 -13.06
N ILE A 188 -13.79 -7.30 -12.44
CA ILE A 188 -14.00 -7.74 -11.04
C ILE A 188 -13.80 -6.58 -10.07
N LEU A 189 -12.74 -5.80 -10.28
CA LEU A 189 -12.45 -4.60 -9.50
C LEU A 189 -12.56 -3.38 -10.40
N LYS A 190 -13.22 -2.33 -9.89
CA LYS A 190 -13.23 -1.02 -10.54
C LYS A 190 -11.85 -0.39 -10.34
N SER A 191 -11.17 -0.13 -11.45
CA SER A 191 -9.86 0.52 -11.47
C SER A 191 -10.02 1.88 -12.15
N PHE A 192 -10.60 2.85 -11.45
CA PHE A 192 -10.59 4.24 -11.92
C PHE A 192 -10.30 5.17 -10.75
N SER A 193 -9.05 5.60 -10.67
CA SER A 193 -8.59 6.72 -9.85
C SER A 193 -7.73 7.58 -10.77
N PHE A 194 -8.35 8.51 -11.48
CA PHE A 194 -7.62 9.66 -11.99
C PHE A 194 -7.80 10.77 -10.97
N ILE A 195 -6.72 11.50 -10.68
CA ILE A 195 -6.82 12.81 -10.03
C ILE A 195 -7.86 13.60 -10.82
N ARG A 196 -9.02 13.86 -10.22
CA ARG A 196 -9.99 14.79 -10.80
C ARG A 196 -9.34 16.15 -10.74
N THR A 197 -8.62 16.54 -11.77
CA THR A 197 -8.18 17.92 -11.90
C THR A 197 -9.44 18.75 -12.04
N THR A 198 -9.84 19.43 -10.98
CA THR A 198 -10.80 20.53 -11.03
C THR A 198 -10.16 21.66 -11.83
N HIS A 199 -10.20 21.56 -13.16
CA HIS A 199 -10.12 22.77 -13.98
C HIS A 199 -11.57 23.28 -14.07
N GLY A 200 -11.77 24.51 -13.59
CA GLY A 200 -13.00 25.26 -13.75
C GLY A 200 -13.26 25.70 -15.18
#